data_AF-A0A1K1R3V7-F1
#
_entry.id   AF-A0A1K1R3V7-F1
#
_cell.length_a   1.000
_cell.length_b   1.000
_cell.length_c   1.000
_cell.angle_alpha   90.00
_cell.angle_beta   90.00
_cell.angle_gamma   90.00
#
_symmetry.space_group_name_H-M   'P 1'
#
loop_
_entity.id
_entity.type
_entity.pdbx_description
1 polymer ?
#
loop_
_entity_poly.entity_id
_entity_poly.type
_entity_poly.pdbx_seq_one_letter_code
_entity_poly.pdbx_strand_id
1 'polypeptide(L)' 'MNQIKDLQKYIKLTGDRAKLDAKANETYIVYKTDKGQIVKEFNDGHIVPVTDQDVSHA' A
#
# COMPACT_ATOMS: atom_id res chain seq x y z
N MET A 1 21.64 -7.02 -18.44
CA MET A 1 20.59 -6.42 -17.57
C MET A 1 19.51 -7.47 -17.39
N ASN A 2 19.20 -7.86 -16.15
CA ASN A 2 18.19 -8.88 -15.88
C ASN A 2 16.87 -8.15 -15.61
N GLN A 3 16.10 -7.90 -16.67
CA GLN A 3 14.93 -7.02 -16.68
C GLN A 3 13.91 -7.35 -15.56
N ILE A 4 13.78 -8.62 -15.20
CA ILE A 4 12.89 -9.08 -14.11
C ILE A 4 13.39 -8.59 -12.74
N LYS A 5 14.70 -8.63 -12.48
CA LYS A 5 15.27 -8.16 -11.21
C LYS A 5 15.12 -6.65 -11.04
N ASP A 6 15.28 -5.90 -12.12
CA ASP A 6 15.14 -4.46 -12.08
C ASP A 6 13.67 -4.04 -11.92
N LEU A 7 12.74 -4.75 -12.58
CA LEU A 7 11.30 -4.56 -12.36
C LEU A 7 10.89 -4.82 -10.90
N GLN A 8 11.39 -5.90 -10.28
CA GLN A 8 11.12 -6.19 -8.86
C GLN A 8 11.61 -5.06 -7.93
N LYS A 9 12.77 -4.46 -8.21
CA LYS A 9 13.27 -3.31 -7.45
C LYS A 9 12.35 -2.10 -7.60
N TYR A 10 11.92 -1.80 -8.83
CA TYR A 10 11.03 -0.66 -9.07
C TYR A 10 9.69 -0.86 -8.36
N ILE A 11 9.09 -2.05 -8.43
CA ILE A 11 7.83 -2.36 -7.71
C ILE A 11 7.99 -2.09 -6.21
N LYS A 12 9.07 -2.55 -5.60
CA LYS A 12 9.34 -2.32 -4.17
C LYS A 12 9.52 -0.83 -3.86
N LEU A 13 10.34 -0.12 -4.65
CA LEU A 13 10.58 1.32 -4.47
C LEU A 13 9.31 2.15 -4.61
N THR A 14 8.43 1.80 -5.55
CA THR A 14 7.13 2.46 -5.72
C THR A 14 6.26 2.31 -4.47
N GLY A 15 6.20 1.09 -3.90
CA GLY A 15 5.48 0.84 -2.65
C GLY A 15 6.06 1.61 -1.46
N ASP A 16 7.39 1.56 -1.30
CA ASP A 16 8.10 2.28 -0.23
C ASP A 16 7.86 3.80 -0.33
N ARG A 17 7.90 4.35 -1.54
CA ARG A 17 7.64 5.78 -1.77
C ARG A 17 6.20 6.16 -1.46
N ALA A 18 5.23 5.34 -1.86
CA ALA A 18 3.81 5.58 -1.59
C ALA A 18 3.53 5.57 -0.08
N LYS A 19 4.16 4.66 0.67
CA LYS A 19 4.04 4.59 2.13
C LYS A 19 4.63 5.83 2.82
N LEU A 20 5.78 6.30 2.36
CA LEU A 20 6.38 7.54 2.86
C LEU A 20 5.50 8.76 2.56
N ASP A 21 4.90 8.81 1.38
CA ASP A 21 4.02 9.91 0.97
C ASP A 21 2.74 9.94 1.80
N ALA A 22 2.11 8.78 2.03
CA ALA A 22 0.94 8.67 2.90
C ALA A 22 1.27 9.13 4.34
N LYS A 23 2.44 8.76 4.85
CA LYS A 23 2.90 9.19 6.19
C LYS A 23 3.12 10.69 6.28
N ALA A 24 3.73 11.30 5.25
CA ALA A 24 4.01 12.73 5.21
C ALA A 24 2.73 13.58 5.11
N ASN A 25 1.65 13.02 4.56
CA ASN A 25 0.36 13.70 4.36
C ASN A 25 -0.72 13.24 5.34
N GLU A 26 -0.35 12.57 6.44
CA GLU A 26 -1.29 12.13 7.49
C GLU A 26 -2.49 11.32 6.98
N THR A 27 -2.24 10.44 6.00
CA THR A 27 -3.26 9.61 5.36
C THR A 27 -2.86 8.13 5.40
N TYR A 28 -3.57 7.29 4.66
CA TYR A 28 -3.32 5.87 4.55
C TYR A 28 -2.93 5.44 3.13
N ILE A 29 -2.22 4.32 3.04
CA ILE A 29 -1.96 3.59 1.80
C ILE A 29 -2.81 2.32 1.75
N VAL A 30 -3.31 1.96 0.57
CA VAL A 30 -4.02 0.70 0.33
C VAL A 30 -3.13 -0.25 -0.47
N TYR A 31 -2.95 -1.48 0.01
CA TYR A 31 -2.19 -2.50 -0.71
C TYR A 31 -2.71 -3.91 -0.45
N LYS A 32 -2.29 -4.84 -1.32
CA LYS A 32 -2.57 -6.26 -1.19
C LYS A 32 -1.43 -6.94 -0.43
N THR A 33 -1.77 -7.67 0.62
CA THR A 33 -0.82 -8.47 1.41
C THR A 33 -0.48 -9.77 0.69
N ASP A 34 0.57 -10.44 1.15
CA ASP A 34 1.02 -11.75 0.64
C ASP A 34 -0.07 -12.84 0.78
N LYS A 35 -0.98 -12.67 1.74
CA LYS A 35 -2.16 -13.54 1.95
C LYS A 35 -3.31 -13.23 1.00
N GLY A 36 -3.14 -12.23 0.14
CA GLY A 36 -4.14 -11.78 -0.82
C GLY A 36 -5.18 -10.80 -0.28
N GLN A 37 -5.13 -10.45 1.00
CA GLN A 37 -6.04 -9.50 1.64
C GLN A 37 -5.67 -8.06 1.29
N ILE A 38 -6.67 -7.21 1.01
CA ILE A 38 -6.49 -5.77 0.83
C ILE A 38 -6.59 -5.09 2.20
N VAL A 39 -5.61 -4.24 2.52
CA VAL A 39 -5.53 -3.51 3.79
C VAL A 39 -5.24 -2.03 3.55
N LYS A 40 -5.71 -1.19 4.47
CA LYS A 40 -5.29 0.20 4.66
C LYS A 40 -4.24 0.24 5.76
N GLU A 41 -3.10 0.87 5.51
CA GLU A 41 -2.10 1.18 6.55
C GLU A 41 -2.04 2.70 6.73
N PHE A 42 -2.30 3.17 7.95
CA PHE A 42 -2.28 4.58 8.34
C PHE A 42 -0.86 5.06 8.70
N ASN A 43 -0.67 6.38 8.78
CA ASN A 43 0.61 7.04 9.08
C ASN A 43 1.25 6.64 10.43
N ASP A 44 0.42 6.21 11.38
CA ASP A 44 0.77 5.71 12.71
C ASP A 44 1.12 4.20 12.73
N GLY A 45 0.98 3.52 11.59
CA GLY A 45 1.23 2.09 11.44
C GLY A 45 0.03 1.20 11.78
N HIS A 46 -1.15 1.78 12.07
CA HIS A 46 -2.37 1.00 12.22
C HIS A 46 -2.76 0.39 10.86
N ILE A 47 -2.99 -0.92 10.84
CA ILE A 47 -3.40 -1.66 9.65
C ILE A 47 -4.82 -2.18 9.85
N VAL A 48 -5.72 -1.83 8.94
CA VAL A 48 -7.11 -2.29 8.95
C VAL A 48 -7.46 -2.98 7.62
N PRO A 49 -8.23 -4.08 7.64
CA PRO A 49 -8.71 -4.69 6.42
C PRO A 49 -9.70 -3.78 5.71
N VAL A 50 -9.63 -3.76 4.37
CA VAL A 50 -10.69 -3.11 3.57
C VAL A 50 -11.88 -4.06 3.52
N THR A 51 -13.03 -3.59 4.00
CA THR A 51 -14.29 -4.34 4.01
C THR A 51 -15.28 -3.74 3.01
N ASP A 52 -16.30 -4.49 2.58
CA ASP A 52 -17.30 -4.00 1.61
C ASP A 52 -18.12 -2.79 2.11
N GLN A 53 -18.04 -2.45 3.40
CA GLN A 53 -18.67 -1.24 3.94
C GLN A 53 -17.85 0.03 3.69
N ASP A 54 -16.54 -0.11 3.44
CA ASP A 54 -15.63 0.99 3.15
C ASP A 54 -15.81 1.57 1.73
N VAL A 55 -16.49 0.83 0.83
CA VAL A 55 -16.70 1.19 -0.59
C VAL A 55 -18.02 1.93 -0.83
N SER A 56 -18.74 2.30 0.23
CA SER A 56 -19.93 3.16 0.16
C SER A 56 -19.53 4.59 -0.25
N HIS A 57 -19.23 4.78 -1.53
CA HIS A 57 -19.23 6.10 -2.15
C HIS A 57 -20.69 6.48 -2.40
N ALA A 58 -21.23 7.39 -1.56
CA ALA A 58 -22.46 8.10 -1.83
C ALA A 58 -22.23 9.21 -2.88
#